data_AF-A0A2N8ZN24-F1
#
_entry.id   AF-A0A2N8ZN24-F1
#
_cell.length_a   1.000
_cell.length_b   1.000
_cell.length_c   1.000
_cell.angle_alpha   90.00
_cell.angle_beta   90.00
_cell.angle_gamma   90.00
#
_symmetry.space_group_name_H-M   'P 1'
#
loop_
_entity.id
_entity.type
_entity.pdbx_description
1 polymer ?
#
loop_
_entity_poly.entity_id
_entity_poly.type
_entity_poly.pdbx_seq_one_letter_code
_entity_poly.pdbx_strand_id
1 'polypeptide(L)'
;MKRTIFHILVLATLSGCASVSSENLKSNTYTTEKLTAEMRNDPHSWMKTQFDIYNDSPNNKAFAVYWKGNRALSFAHATNKLDLEKAKTEALRLCNIKSDKSNTCTIDAYSETEEPLASNQKKLPPEVSSYSDLDKLSEFDNTNKHAAVVGNELGILGFSTSDVSQSIAEETATMECLKNTHYSIPTCYIIDSK
;
A
#
# COMPACT_ATOMS: atom_id res chain seq x y z
N MET A 1 -22.40 35.68 -66.59
CA MET A 1 -22.03 36.33 -65.29
C MET A 1 -22.33 35.33 -64.18
N LYS A 2 -21.31 34.68 -63.58
CA LYS A 2 -20.78 34.99 -62.22
C LYS A 2 -21.93 35.07 -61.18
N ARG A 3 -22.06 34.20 -60.16
CA ARG A 3 -21.05 33.73 -59.20
C ARG A 3 -21.43 32.38 -58.56
N THR A 4 -20.44 31.51 -58.43
CA THR A 4 -20.40 30.31 -57.59
C THR A 4 -20.15 30.72 -56.13
N ILE A 5 -20.91 30.15 -55.18
CA ILE A 5 -20.59 30.19 -53.74
C ILE A 5 -20.51 28.73 -53.27
N PHE A 6 -19.29 28.29 -52.93
CA PHE A 6 -19.02 27.01 -52.28
C PHE A 6 -19.28 27.18 -50.78
N HIS A 7 -20.21 26.39 -50.22
CA HIS A 7 -20.29 26.19 -48.77
C HIS A 7 -19.52 24.92 -48.41
N ILE A 8 -18.43 25.11 -47.66
CA ILE A 8 -17.65 24.05 -47.04
C ILE A 8 -18.40 23.63 -45.78
N LEU A 9 -18.96 22.41 -45.79
CA LEU A 9 -19.55 21.78 -44.62
C LEU A 9 -18.44 21.04 -43.87
N VAL A 10 -17.99 21.59 -42.74
CA VAL A 10 -17.07 20.92 -41.81
C VAL A 10 -17.88 19.94 -40.97
N LEU A 11 -17.80 18.63 -41.27
CA LEU A 11 -18.25 17.60 -40.35
C LEU A 11 -17.25 17.45 -39.21
N ALA A 12 -17.61 17.96 -38.04
CA ALA A 12 -16.91 17.69 -36.80
C ALA A 12 -17.17 16.22 -36.38
N THR A 13 -16.13 15.41 -36.34
CA THR A 13 -16.15 14.09 -35.72
C THR A 13 -16.22 14.27 -34.20
N LEU A 14 -17.38 14.02 -33.60
CA LEU A 14 -17.49 13.80 -32.16
C LEU A 14 -16.81 12.46 -31.83
N SER A 15 -15.56 12.53 -31.39
CA SER A 15 -14.93 11.46 -30.62
C SER A 15 -15.66 11.37 -29.28
N GLY A 16 -16.63 10.46 -29.18
CA GLY A 16 -17.18 10.05 -27.90
C GLY A 16 -16.07 9.37 -27.12
N CYS A 17 -15.52 10.05 -26.12
CA CYS A 17 -14.79 9.39 -25.06
C CYS A 17 -15.75 8.39 -24.41
N ALA A 18 -15.50 7.10 -24.60
CA ALA A 18 -16.04 6.09 -23.70
C ALA A 18 -15.40 6.35 -22.34
N SER A 19 -16.05 7.17 -21.52
CA SER A 19 -15.83 7.16 -20.09
C SER A 19 -16.25 5.77 -19.62
N VAL A 20 -15.26 4.90 -19.46
CA VAL A 20 -15.40 3.71 -18.61
C VAL A 20 -15.76 4.28 -17.23
N SER A 21 -17.04 4.24 -16.88
CA SER A 21 -17.43 4.47 -15.49
C SER A 21 -16.78 3.35 -14.71
N SER A 22 -15.73 3.67 -13.96
CA SER A 22 -15.30 2.85 -12.85
C SER A 22 -16.53 2.64 -11.98
N GLU A 23 -17.08 1.43 -12.01
CA GLU A 23 -18.08 1.03 -11.03
C GLU A 23 -17.52 1.36 -9.66
N ASN A 24 -18.30 2.11 -8.88
CA ASN A 24 -17.92 2.52 -7.54
C ASN A 24 -17.62 1.26 -6.72
N LEU A 25 -16.33 0.95 -6.54
CA LEU A 25 -15.85 0.13 -5.44
C LEU A 25 -16.38 0.76 -4.17
N LYS A 26 -17.43 0.18 -3.59
CA LYS A 26 -18.01 0.66 -2.34
C LYS A 26 -17.03 0.37 -1.22
N SER A 27 -16.17 1.35 -0.93
CA SER A 27 -15.26 1.32 0.20
C SER A 27 -16.01 1.73 1.46
N ASN A 28 -15.99 0.88 2.49
CA ASN A 28 -16.56 1.20 3.80
C ASN A 28 -15.49 1.84 4.68
N THR A 29 -15.49 3.17 4.79
CA THR A 29 -14.53 3.90 5.64
C THR A 29 -15.13 4.19 7.02
N TYR A 30 -14.40 3.81 8.07
CA TYR A 30 -14.69 4.12 9.47
C TYR A 30 -13.65 5.11 10.00
N THR A 31 -14.08 6.14 10.73
CA THR A 31 -13.20 7.13 11.38
C THR A 31 -13.87 7.61 12.66
N THR A 32 -13.12 7.76 13.75
CA THR A 32 -13.67 8.27 15.02
C THR A 32 -13.84 9.80 15.01
N GLU A 33 -14.85 10.29 15.75
CA GLU A 33 -15.07 11.73 15.93
C GLU A 33 -13.88 12.41 16.61
N LYS A 34 -13.23 11.71 17.55
CA LYS A 34 -12.03 12.17 18.25
C LYS A 34 -10.88 12.45 17.28
N LEU A 35 -10.55 11.49 16.42
CA LEU A 35 -9.50 11.65 15.41
C LEU A 35 -9.78 12.86 14.49
N THR A 36 -11.04 12.98 14.04
CA THR A 36 -11.47 14.09 13.16
C THR A 36 -11.42 15.46 13.87
N ALA A 37 -11.74 15.52 15.16
CA ALA A 37 -11.65 16.75 15.94
C ALA A 37 -10.20 17.17 16.17
N GLU A 38 -9.33 16.25 16.55
CA GLU A 38 -7.92 16.54 16.84
C GLU A 38 -7.16 16.95 15.58
N MET A 39 -7.40 16.31 14.43
CA MET A 39 -6.82 16.75 13.16
C MET A 39 -7.23 18.17 12.73
N ARG A 40 -8.40 18.65 13.19
CA ARG A 40 -8.85 20.03 12.95
C ARG A 40 -8.20 21.03 13.91
N ASN A 41 -7.91 20.62 15.14
CA ASN A 41 -7.45 21.49 16.23
C ASN A 41 -5.91 21.51 16.38
N ASP A 42 -5.23 20.42 16.03
CA ASP A 42 -3.79 20.26 16.12
C ASP A 42 -3.21 20.01 14.72
N PRO A 43 -2.89 21.07 13.96
CA PRO A 43 -2.21 20.95 12.68
C PRO A 43 -0.72 20.67 12.90
N HIS A 44 -0.40 19.66 13.71
CA HIS A 44 0.86 18.96 13.60
C HIS A 44 0.90 18.38 12.17
N SER A 45 1.50 19.16 11.26
CA SER A 45 1.47 18.96 9.81
C SER A 45 1.74 17.51 9.41
N TRP A 46 2.65 16.87 10.14
CA TRP A 46 3.05 15.48 9.92
C TRP A 46 1.92 14.46 10.17
N MET A 47 1.06 14.61 11.19
CA MET A 47 -0.06 13.67 11.39
C MET A 47 -1.12 13.83 10.30
N LYS A 48 -1.44 15.07 9.97
CA LYS A 48 -2.38 15.37 8.90
C LYS A 48 -1.91 14.81 7.57
N THR A 49 -0.65 15.07 7.18
CA THR A 49 -0.06 14.50 5.95
C THR A 49 -0.18 12.98 5.91
N GLN A 50 0.07 12.31 7.04
CA GLN A 50 0.04 10.85 7.11
C GLN A 50 -1.40 10.32 7.06
N PHE A 51 -2.37 11.05 7.60
CA PHE A 51 -3.78 10.70 7.46
C PHE A 51 -4.33 11.01 6.05
N ASP A 52 -3.85 12.07 5.40
CA ASP A 52 -4.19 12.37 4.01
C ASP A 52 -3.69 11.25 3.08
N ILE A 53 -2.45 10.76 3.27
CA ILE A 53 -1.92 9.58 2.55
C ILE A 53 -2.82 8.35 2.80
N TYR A 54 -3.26 8.13 4.03
CA TYR A 54 -4.21 7.07 4.35
C TYR A 54 -5.53 7.26 3.58
N ASN A 55 -6.12 8.45 3.58
CA ASN A 55 -7.38 8.73 2.89
C ASN A 55 -7.28 8.51 1.37
N ASP A 56 -6.17 8.94 0.77
CA ASP A 56 -5.95 8.86 -0.67
C ASP A 56 -5.56 7.46 -1.14
N SER A 57 -5.07 6.60 -0.24
CA SER A 57 -4.67 5.25 -0.62
C SER A 57 -5.90 4.38 -0.93
N PRO A 58 -5.88 3.62 -2.04
CA PRO A 58 -6.92 2.64 -2.31
C PRO A 58 -6.77 1.41 -1.41
N ASN A 59 -7.73 0.49 -1.54
CA ASN A 59 -7.68 -0.85 -0.96
C ASN A 59 -7.66 -0.90 0.58
N ASN A 60 -7.60 -2.11 1.13
CA ASN A 60 -7.66 -2.34 2.57
C ASN A 60 -6.59 -1.53 3.31
N LYS A 61 -7.05 -0.71 4.26
CA LYS A 61 -6.20 0.26 4.97
C LYS A 61 -6.65 0.47 6.41
N ALA A 62 -5.69 0.82 7.26
CA ALA A 62 -5.93 1.13 8.66
C ALA A 62 -4.99 2.24 9.17
N PHE A 63 -5.48 3.02 10.12
CA PHE A 63 -4.76 4.10 10.80
C PHE A 63 -4.84 3.84 12.31
N ALA A 64 -3.67 3.69 12.94
CA ALA A 64 -3.52 3.43 14.36
C ALA A 64 -2.96 4.64 15.08
N VAL A 65 -3.47 4.94 16.28
CA VAL A 65 -3.06 6.08 17.10
C VAL A 65 -2.90 5.66 18.56
N TYR A 66 -1.89 6.20 19.24
CA TYR A 66 -1.82 6.22 20.69
C TYR A 66 -2.19 7.60 21.20
N TRP A 67 -3.22 7.63 22.05
CA TRP A 67 -3.72 8.84 22.69
C TRP A 67 -3.31 8.92 24.16
N LYS A 68 -2.84 10.10 24.59
CA LYS A 68 -2.73 10.45 26.01
C LYS A 68 -3.67 11.63 26.31
N GLY A 69 -4.84 11.30 26.84
CA GLY A 69 -5.96 12.23 26.90
C GLY A 69 -6.41 12.59 25.48
N ASN A 70 -6.41 13.89 25.16
CA ASN A 70 -6.79 14.41 23.84
C ASN A 70 -5.60 14.54 22.88
N ARG A 71 -4.36 14.29 23.33
CA ARG A 71 -3.18 14.44 22.50
C ARG A 71 -2.79 13.12 21.84
N ALA A 72 -2.60 13.14 20.52
CA ALA A 72 -1.97 12.05 19.79
C ALA A 72 -0.47 12.07 20.06
N LEU A 73 0.09 10.98 20.58
CA LEU A 73 1.52 10.87 20.88
C LEU A 73 2.28 9.97 19.91
N SER A 74 1.60 9.04 19.25
CA SER A 74 2.16 8.19 18.21
C SER A 74 1.06 7.80 17.23
N PHE A 75 1.41 7.59 15.97
CA PHE A 75 0.51 7.03 14.98
C PHE A 75 1.28 6.30 13.87
N ALA A 76 0.56 5.43 13.17
CA ALA A 76 1.02 4.81 11.93
C ALA A 76 -0.18 4.40 11.08
N HIS A 77 0.04 4.22 9.79
CA HIS A 77 -0.96 3.65 8.90
C HIS A 77 -0.36 2.52 8.07
N ALA A 78 -1.22 1.65 7.59
CA ALA A 78 -0.92 0.65 6.58
C ALA A 78 -2.01 0.72 5.51
N THR A 79 -1.61 0.69 4.24
CA THR A 79 -2.49 0.85 3.09
C THR A 79 -2.17 -0.20 2.03
N ASN A 80 -3.03 -0.34 1.03
CA ASN A 80 -2.85 -1.29 -0.07
C ASN A 80 -2.62 -2.75 0.38
N LYS A 81 -3.22 -3.15 1.51
CA LYS A 81 -3.09 -4.51 2.02
C LYS A 81 -4.07 -5.46 1.35
N LEU A 82 -3.73 -6.74 1.39
CA LEU A 82 -4.55 -7.80 0.82
C LEU A 82 -5.90 -7.91 1.53
N ASP A 83 -5.89 -7.79 2.85
CA ASP A 83 -7.11 -7.78 3.67
C ASP A 83 -7.02 -6.72 4.77
N LEU A 84 -8.17 -6.43 5.37
CA LEU A 84 -8.29 -5.45 6.44
C LEU A 84 -7.51 -5.83 7.70
N GLU A 85 -7.42 -7.12 8.02
CA GLU A 85 -6.74 -7.59 9.23
C GLU A 85 -5.21 -7.41 9.13
N LYS A 86 -4.63 -7.62 7.95
CA LYS A 86 -3.23 -7.28 7.64
C LYS A 86 -2.99 -5.78 7.76
N ALA A 87 -3.91 -4.94 7.27
CA ALA A 87 -3.82 -3.49 7.45
C ALA A 87 -3.83 -3.09 8.93
N LYS A 88 -4.79 -3.60 9.71
CA LYS A 88 -4.89 -3.30 11.15
C LYS A 88 -3.65 -3.77 11.91
N THR A 89 -3.21 -5.00 11.65
CA THR A 89 -2.05 -5.60 12.31
C THR A 89 -0.80 -4.77 12.08
N GLU A 90 -0.53 -4.39 10.84
CA GLU A 90 0.65 -3.60 10.51
C GLU A 90 0.59 -2.18 11.07
N ALA A 91 -0.55 -1.50 10.95
CA ALA A 91 -0.74 -0.16 11.50
C ALA A 91 -0.52 -0.15 13.02
N LEU A 92 -1.10 -1.11 13.75
CA LEU A 92 -0.89 -1.26 15.21
C LEU A 92 0.57 -1.52 15.54
N ARG A 93 1.21 -2.45 14.82
CA ARG A 93 2.61 -2.83 15.05
C ARG A 93 3.53 -1.63 14.89
N LEU A 94 3.40 -0.90 13.78
CA LEU A 94 4.18 0.32 13.51
C LEU A 94 3.90 1.43 14.52
N CYS A 95 2.65 1.62 14.94
CA CYS A 95 2.31 2.60 15.95
C CYS A 95 2.92 2.26 17.32
N ASN A 96 2.84 0.99 17.73
CA ASN A 96 3.39 0.49 18.99
C ASN A 96 4.92 0.56 19.04
N ILE A 97 5.58 0.36 17.90
CA ILE A 97 7.03 0.58 17.76
C ILE A 97 7.39 2.03 18.05
N LYS A 98 6.61 2.98 17.52
CA LYS A 98 6.85 4.43 17.69
C LYS A 98 6.45 4.95 19.08
N SER A 99 5.61 4.22 19.82
CA SER A 99 5.13 4.58 21.16
C SER A 99 5.93 3.93 22.31
N ASP A 100 7.14 3.42 22.04
CA ASP A 100 8.04 2.73 22.97
C ASP A 100 7.46 1.41 23.56
N LYS A 101 6.55 0.73 22.84
CA LYS A 101 5.93 -0.58 23.16
C LYS A 101 5.15 -0.67 24.48
N SER A 102 5.31 0.28 25.40
CA SER A 102 4.62 0.34 26.71
C SER A 102 3.23 0.96 26.62
N ASN A 103 2.93 1.64 25.50
CA ASN A 103 1.67 2.31 25.24
C ASN A 103 0.90 1.57 24.16
N THR A 104 -0.38 1.29 24.43
CA THR A 104 -1.26 0.56 23.50
C THR A 104 -1.89 1.50 22.49
N CYS A 105 -1.46 1.40 21.23
CA CYS A 105 -2.15 2.01 20.10
C CYS A 105 -3.50 1.33 19.84
N THR A 106 -4.44 2.09 19.29
CA THR A 106 -5.76 1.61 18.83
C THR A 106 -5.99 1.93 17.36
N ILE A 107 -6.87 1.18 16.71
CA ILE A 107 -7.34 1.52 15.35
C ILE A 107 -8.37 2.64 15.46
N ASP A 108 -8.07 3.78 14.85
CA ASP A 108 -8.94 4.96 14.88
C ASP A 108 -9.62 5.23 13.54
N ALA A 109 -9.04 4.74 12.45
CA ALA A 109 -9.69 4.71 11.15
C ALA A 109 -9.34 3.45 10.38
N TYR A 110 -10.26 2.94 9.57
CA TYR A 110 -10.00 1.84 8.66
C TYR A 110 -10.93 1.89 7.47
N SER A 111 -10.51 1.28 6.37
CA SER A 111 -11.33 1.16 5.17
C SER A 111 -11.16 -0.23 4.60
N GLU A 112 -12.28 -0.88 4.30
CA GLU A 112 -12.30 -2.16 3.62
C GLU A 112 -12.81 -1.96 2.20
N THR A 113 -12.13 -2.59 1.25
CA THR A 113 -12.57 -2.68 -0.13
C THR A 113 -13.05 -4.09 -0.40
N GLU A 114 -14.21 -4.23 -1.05
CA GLU A 114 -14.76 -5.52 -1.46
C GLU A 114 -13.96 -6.23 -2.57
N GLU A 115 -12.80 -5.70 -2.99
CA GLU A 115 -12.01 -6.35 -4.03
C GLU A 115 -11.66 -7.78 -3.60
N PRO A 116 -12.23 -8.80 -4.27
CA PRO A 116 -11.95 -10.16 -3.91
C PRO A 116 -10.50 -10.42 -4.27
N LEU A 117 -9.71 -10.73 -3.24
CA LEU A 117 -8.47 -11.45 -3.43
C LEU A 117 -8.77 -12.64 -4.34
N ALA A 118 -8.11 -12.71 -5.50
CA ALA A 118 -8.29 -13.84 -6.41
C ALA A 118 -8.16 -15.15 -5.61
N SER A 119 -9.11 -16.06 -5.81
CA SER A 119 -9.36 -17.23 -4.95
C SER A 119 -8.23 -18.28 -4.92
N ASN A 120 -7.05 -17.96 -5.45
CA ASN A 120 -5.84 -18.78 -5.50
C ASN A 120 -4.88 -18.56 -4.31
N GLN A 121 -5.22 -17.71 -3.33
CA GLN A 121 -4.39 -17.40 -2.15
C GLN A 121 -4.12 -18.52 -1.14
N LYS A 122 -4.48 -19.78 -1.42
CA LYS A 122 -4.31 -20.87 -0.43
C LYS A 122 -2.85 -21.27 -0.16
N LYS A 123 -1.85 -20.59 -0.74
CA LYS A 123 -0.40 -20.87 -0.58
C LYS A 123 0.53 -19.64 -0.67
N LEU A 124 0.09 -18.44 -0.30
CA LEU A 124 1.02 -17.31 -0.23
C LEU A 124 1.92 -17.43 1.02
N PRO A 125 3.21 -17.09 0.94
CA PRO A 125 4.06 -16.93 2.13
C PRO A 125 3.41 -15.97 3.14
N PRO A 126 3.58 -16.20 4.45
CA PRO A 126 2.94 -15.40 5.49
C PRO A 126 3.34 -13.91 5.44
N GLU A 127 4.52 -13.61 4.90
CA GLU A 127 5.05 -12.25 4.71
C GLU A 127 4.25 -11.47 3.66
N VAL A 128 3.63 -12.15 2.68
CA VAL A 128 2.85 -11.47 1.64
C VAL A 128 1.65 -10.80 2.28
N SER A 129 1.67 -9.47 2.28
CA SER A 129 0.71 -8.67 3.02
C SER A 129 -0.02 -7.64 2.16
N SER A 130 0.57 -7.26 1.02
CA SER A 130 0.11 -6.19 0.15
C SER A 130 0.03 -6.59 -1.31
N TYR A 131 -0.68 -5.79 -2.11
CA TYR A 131 -0.68 -5.95 -3.57
C TYR A 131 0.72 -5.79 -4.18
N SER A 132 1.55 -4.90 -3.62
CA SER A 132 2.95 -4.75 -4.06
C SER A 132 3.79 -6.01 -3.81
N ASP A 133 3.48 -6.78 -2.76
CA ASP A 133 4.15 -8.06 -2.52
C ASP A 133 3.77 -9.09 -3.60
N LEU A 134 2.51 -9.07 -4.06
CA LEU A 134 2.06 -9.93 -5.16
C LEU A 134 2.76 -9.59 -6.48
N ASP A 135 3.00 -8.30 -6.75
CA ASP A 135 3.71 -7.87 -7.96
C ASP A 135 5.15 -8.42 -7.96
N LYS A 136 5.85 -8.31 -6.82
CA LYS A 136 7.22 -8.86 -6.66
C LYS A 136 7.26 -10.38 -6.77
N LEU A 137 6.27 -11.08 -6.21
CA LEU A 137 6.17 -12.54 -6.37
C LEU A 137 5.88 -12.94 -7.80
N SER A 138 4.99 -12.22 -8.49
CA SER A 138 4.71 -12.45 -9.90
C SER A 138 5.99 -12.27 -10.74
N GLU A 139 6.79 -11.24 -10.46
CA GLU A 139 8.07 -11.04 -11.13
C GLU A 139 9.07 -12.17 -10.84
N PHE A 140 9.15 -12.61 -9.58
CA PHE A 140 9.95 -13.76 -9.17
C PHE A 140 9.51 -15.06 -9.84
N ASP A 141 8.22 -15.33 -9.96
CA ASP A 141 7.70 -16.55 -10.57
C ASP A 141 7.98 -16.58 -12.08
N ASN A 142 7.84 -15.43 -12.74
CA ASN A 142 7.95 -15.31 -14.20
C ASN A 142 9.36 -15.11 -14.74
N THR A 143 10.35 -14.82 -13.89
CA THR A 143 11.75 -14.71 -14.34
C THR A 143 12.38 -16.08 -14.58
N ASN A 144 13.22 -16.15 -15.63
CA ASN A 144 14.04 -17.31 -15.97
C ASN A 144 15.51 -17.17 -15.51
N LYS A 145 15.84 -16.07 -14.85
CA LYS A 145 17.15 -15.79 -14.25
C LYS A 145 17.23 -16.37 -12.85
N HIS A 146 18.43 -16.35 -12.26
CA HIS A 146 18.53 -16.49 -10.82
C HIS A 146 17.79 -15.34 -10.14
N ALA A 147 17.06 -15.63 -9.08
CA ALA A 147 16.21 -14.66 -8.42
C ALA A 147 16.09 -14.93 -6.93
N ALA A 148 15.78 -13.89 -6.17
CA ALA A 148 15.46 -14.00 -4.75
C ALA A 148 14.42 -12.97 -4.33
N VAL A 149 13.52 -13.38 -3.45
CA VAL A 149 12.60 -12.51 -2.72
C VAL A 149 12.95 -12.55 -1.24
N VAL A 150 13.08 -11.37 -0.64
CA VAL A 150 13.50 -11.20 0.75
C VAL A 150 12.51 -10.28 1.46
N GLY A 151 12.15 -10.62 2.69
CA GLY A 151 11.20 -9.83 3.45
C GLY A 151 11.29 -10.08 4.95
N ASN A 152 10.26 -9.59 5.63
CA ASN A 152 10.02 -9.78 7.06
C ASN A 152 8.54 -9.53 7.38
N GLU A 153 8.24 -9.28 8.67
CA GLU A 153 6.89 -8.98 9.17
C GLU A 153 6.19 -7.76 8.52
N LEU A 154 6.86 -6.97 7.68
CA LEU A 154 6.28 -5.87 6.91
C LEU A 154 5.83 -6.24 5.49
N GLY A 155 6.27 -7.38 4.96
CA GLY A 155 6.12 -7.67 3.54
C GLY A 155 7.40 -8.15 2.87
N ILE A 156 7.32 -8.22 1.55
CA ILE A 156 8.46 -8.43 0.65
C ILE A 156 9.11 -7.07 0.41
N LEU A 157 10.29 -6.89 0.96
CA LEU A 157 11.00 -5.61 0.95
C LEU A 157 12.19 -5.58 0.00
N GLY A 158 12.63 -6.76 -0.49
CA GLY A 158 13.68 -6.87 -1.49
C GLY A 158 13.34 -7.91 -2.55
N PHE A 159 13.70 -7.61 -3.79
CA PHE A 159 13.60 -8.49 -4.94
C PHE A 159 14.79 -8.24 -5.87
N SER A 160 15.47 -9.30 -6.30
CA SER A 160 16.56 -9.16 -7.25
C SER A 160 16.62 -10.33 -8.23
N THR A 161 17.20 -10.06 -9.40
CA THR A 161 17.59 -11.07 -10.38
C THR A 161 19.07 -10.98 -10.72
N SER A 162 19.66 -12.11 -11.13
CA SER A 162 21.07 -12.20 -11.52
C SER A 162 21.25 -13.17 -12.68
N ASP A 163 22.08 -12.78 -13.65
CA ASP A 163 22.52 -13.68 -14.74
C ASP A 163 23.71 -14.57 -14.32
N VAL A 164 24.27 -14.35 -13.12
CA VAL A 164 25.54 -14.96 -12.68
C VAL A 164 25.32 -16.13 -11.72
N SER A 165 24.58 -15.91 -10.63
CA SER A 165 24.30 -16.93 -9.63
C SER A 165 23.12 -16.57 -8.72
N GLN A 166 22.49 -17.60 -8.15
CA GLN A 166 21.48 -17.48 -7.08
C GLN A 166 22.00 -16.69 -5.88
N SER A 167 23.25 -16.94 -5.44
CA SER A 167 23.83 -16.26 -4.29
C SER A 167 23.94 -14.73 -4.47
N ILE A 168 24.19 -14.25 -5.69
CA ILE A 168 24.24 -12.81 -6.00
C ILE A 168 22.85 -12.20 -5.94
N ALA A 169 21.83 -12.92 -6.43
CA ALA A 169 20.44 -12.48 -6.32
C ALA A 169 20.02 -12.37 -4.84
N GLU A 170 20.34 -13.39 -4.03
CA GLU A 170 20.08 -13.42 -2.59
C GLU A 170 20.76 -12.27 -1.84
N GLU A 171 22.05 -12.03 -2.08
CA GLU A 171 22.79 -10.93 -1.45
C GLU A 171 22.17 -9.56 -1.82
N THR A 172 21.88 -9.36 -3.10
CA THR A 172 21.32 -8.09 -3.58
C THR A 172 19.92 -7.83 -3.04
N ALA A 173 19.03 -8.84 -3.07
CA ALA A 173 17.68 -8.74 -2.50
C ALA A 173 17.73 -8.53 -0.99
N THR A 174 18.69 -9.14 -0.29
CA THR A 174 18.88 -8.92 1.14
C THR A 174 19.30 -7.48 1.43
N MET A 175 20.24 -6.94 0.66
CA MET A 175 20.64 -5.54 0.79
C MET A 175 19.51 -4.56 0.48
N GLU A 176 18.63 -4.88 -0.46
CA GLU A 176 17.43 -4.09 -0.73
C GLU A 176 16.45 -4.15 0.44
N CYS A 177 16.16 -5.35 0.98
CA CYS A 177 15.30 -5.50 2.15
C CYS A 177 15.82 -4.69 3.34
N LEU A 178 17.12 -4.73 3.62
CA LEU A 178 17.74 -3.99 4.72
C LEU A 178 17.64 -2.46 4.54
N LYS A 179 17.61 -1.96 3.30
CA LYS A 179 17.40 -0.52 3.02
C LYS A 179 15.95 -0.09 3.21
N ASN A 180 15.01 -0.99 2.93
CA ASN A 180 13.58 -0.70 2.93
C ASN A 180 12.90 -1.05 4.26
N THR A 181 13.53 -1.86 5.11
CA THR A 181 12.95 -2.24 6.41
C THR A 181 12.96 -1.09 7.40
N HIS A 182 11.94 -1.06 8.27
CA HIS A 182 11.92 -0.16 9.40
C HIS A 182 13.03 -0.53 10.40
N TYR A 183 13.74 0.46 10.95
CA TYR A 183 14.90 0.25 11.83
C TYR A 183 14.60 -0.63 13.06
N SER A 184 13.35 -0.68 13.49
CA SER A 184 12.90 -1.51 14.63
C SER A 184 12.61 -2.97 14.27
N ILE A 185 12.72 -3.33 12.98
CA ILE A 185 12.58 -4.69 12.43
C ILE A 185 13.78 -4.94 11.50
N PRO A 186 15.01 -4.90 12.05
CA PRO A 186 16.21 -4.89 11.20
C PRO A 186 16.47 -6.25 10.53
N THR A 187 15.73 -7.29 10.90
CA THR A 187 15.91 -8.64 10.37
C THR A 187 15.21 -8.80 9.03
N CYS A 188 15.95 -9.25 8.04
CA CYS A 188 15.48 -9.68 6.73
C CYS A 188 15.89 -11.14 6.51
N TYR A 189 15.04 -11.92 5.86
CA TYR A 189 15.33 -13.30 5.51
C TYR A 189 14.81 -13.64 4.12
N ILE A 190 15.48 -14.60 3.48
CA ILE A 190 15.10 -15.11 2.17
C ILE A 190 13.77 -15.85 2.33
N ILE A 191 12.77 -15.41 1.57
CA ILE A 191 11.45 -16.04 1.49
C ILE A 191 11.50 -17.17 0.46
N ASP A 192 12.10 -16.89 -0.70
CA ASP A 192 12.30 -17.87 -1.79
C ASP A 192 13.47 -17.43 -2.68
N SER A 193 14.11 -18.40 -3.35
CA SER A 193 15.20 -18.17 -4.30
C SER A 193 15.35 -19.32 -5.32
N LYS A 194 15.81 -18.98 -6.54
CA LYS A 194 16.03 -19.91 -7.65
C LYS A 194 17.18 -19.46 -8.56
#